data_AF-A0A7W6EHE0-F1
#
_entry.id   AF-A0A7W6EHE0-F1
#
_cell.length_a   1.000
_cell.length_b   1.000
_cell.length_c   1.000
_cell.angle_alpha   90.00
_cell.angle_beta   90.00
_cell.angle_gamma   90.00
#
_symmetry.space_group_name_H-M   'P 1'
#
loop_
_entity.id
_entity.type
_entity.pdbx_description
1 polymer ?
#
loop_
_entity_poly.entity_id
_entity_poly.type
_entity_poly.pdbx_seq_one_letter_code
_entity_poly.pdbx_strand_id
1 'polypeptide(L)' 'MRETFTLPRPDARVKAREWFARYPKAGYWTQVESWRLLPNGDVEFTMRRLPTAD' A
#
# COMPACT_ATOMS: atom_id res chain seq x y z
N MET A 1 -8.57 -4.26 6.77
CA MET A 1 -7.20 -4.35 7.32
C MET A 1 -6.36 -3.19 6.79
N ARG A 2 -5.51 -2.62 7.64
CA ARG A 2 -4.57 -1.55 7.32
C ARG A 2 -3.15 -2.02 7.63
N GLU A 3 -2.19 -1.73 6.76
CA GLU A 3 -0.78 -2.02 6.99
C GLU A 3 0.06 -0.82 6.53
N THR A 4 0.97 -0.36 7.39
CA THR A 4 1.84 0.79 7.12
C THR A 4 3.27 0.32 6.93
N PHE A 5 3.95 0.89 5.94
CA PHE A 5 5.32 0.58 5.59
C PHE A 5 6.14 1.84 5.50
N THR A 6 7.41 1.75 5.89
CA THR A 6 8.43 2.76 5.62
C THR A 6 9.54 2.10 4.84
N LEU A 7 9.68 2.48 3.57
CA LEU A 7 10.60 1.85 2.63
C LEU A 7 11.25 2.92 1.74
N PRO A 8 12.46 2.67 1.19
CA PRO A 8 13.01 3.51 0.14
C PRO A 8 12.02 3.67 -1.01
N ARG A 9 12.01 4.84 -1.66
CA ARG A 9 11.09 5.15 -2.76
C ARG A 9 10.97 4.08 -3.86
N PRO A 10 12.06 3.43 -4.35
CA PRO A 10 11.91 2.35 -5.34
C PRO A 10 11.19 1.12 -4.76
N ASP A 11 11.53 0.73 -3.54
CA ASP A 11 10.94 -0.42 -2.85
C ASP A 11 9.47 -0.20 -2.47
N ALA A 12 9.10 1.03 -2.08
CA ALA A 12 7.70 1.39 -1.81
C ALA A 12 6.80 1.14 -3.03
N ARG A 13 7.29 1.45 -4.25
CA ARG A 13 6.55 1.17 -5.49
C ARG A 13 6.42 -0.32 -5.76
N VAL A 14 7.48 -1.09 -5.53
CA VAL A 14 7.45 -2.55 -5.69
C VAL A 14 6.46 -3.16 -4.71
N LYS A 15 6.54 -2.78 -3.43
CA LYS A 15 5.64 -3.29 -2.38
C LYS A 15 4.18 -2.99 -2.66
N ALA A 16 3.86 -1.78 -3.10
CA ALA A 16 2.49 -1.42 -3.50
C ALA A 16 1.99 -2.29 -4.66
N ARG A 17 2.83 -2.54 -5.68
CA ARG A 17 2.49 -3.42 -6.81
C ARG A 17 2.26 -4.87 -6.38
N GLU A 18 3.13 -5.40 -5.52
CA GLU A 18 2.95 -6.75 -4.94
C GLU A 18 1.61 -6.87 -4.20
N TRP A 19 1.25 -5.84 -3.43
CA TRP A 19 -0.03 -5.77 -2.76
C TRP A 19 -1.22 -5.80 -3.73
N PHE A 20 -1.17 -5.01 -4.79
CA PHE A 20 -2.24 -5.01 -5.81
C PHE A 20 -2.31 -6.32 -6.58
N ALA A 21 -1.18 -7.00 -6.81
CA ALA A 21 -1.15 -8.31 -7.46
C ALA A 21 -1.72 -9.41 -6.55
N ARG A 22 -1.39 -9.37 -5.25
CA ARG A 22 -1.86 -10.34 -4.27
C ARG A 22 -3.33 -10.15 -3.89
N TYR A 23 -3.80 -8.90 -3.91
CA TYR A 23 -5.17 -8.51 -3.53
C TYR A 23 -5.79 -7.65 -4.63
N PRO A 24 -6.21 -8.27 -5.76
CA PRO A 24 -6.73 -7.53 -6.89
C PRO A 24 -7.96 -6.73 -6.53
N LYS A 25 -7.99 -5.48 -7.00
CA LYS A 25 -9.00 -4.46 -6.68
C LYS A 25 -10.44 -4.91 -6.97
N ALA A 26 -10.61 -5.85 -7.90
CA ALA A 26 -11.92 -6.38 -8.31
C ALA A 26 -12.57 -7.30 -7.24
N GLY A 27 -11.80 -7.90 -6.32
CA GLY A 27 -12.33 -8.77 -5.26
C GLY A 27 -12.22 -8.17 -3.85
N TYR A 28 -11.29 -7.23 -3.67
CA TYR A 28 -11.04 -6.53 -2.41
C TYR A 28 -10.75 -5.08 -2.76
N TRP A 29 -11.49 -4.13 -2.18
CA TRP A 29 -11.18 -2.69 -2.31
C TRP A 29 -9.82 -2.40 -1.64
N THR A 30 -8.73 -2.66 -2.36
CA THR A 30 -7.35 -2.38 -1.96
C THR A 30 -6.95 -1.01 -2.50
N GLN A 31 -6.43 -0.14 -1.64
CA GLN A 31 -6.01 1.22 -1.97
C GLN A 31 -4.81 1.64 -1.12
N VAL A 32 -3.97 2.53 -1.65
CA VAL A 32 -3.02 3.32 -0.86
C VAL A 32 -3.80 4.45 -0.18
N GLU A 33 -3.95 4.39 1.14
CA GLU A 33 -4.68 5.38 1.93
C GLU A 33 -3.84 6.63 2.24
N SER A 34 -2.54 6.45 2.47
CA SER A 34 -1.61 7.53 2.76
C SER A 34 -0.29 7.30 2.03
N TRP A 35 0.35 8.38 1.60
CA TRP A 35 1.66 8.36 0.96
C TRP A 35 2.42 9.64 1.31
N ARG A 36 3.55 9.50 2.00
CA ARG A 36 4.39 10.63 2.42
C ARG A 36 5.86 10.33 2.20
N LEU A 37 6.61 11.33 1.73
CA LEU A 37 8.07 11.29 1.71
C LEU A 37 8.62 11.74 3.08
N LEU A 38 9.58 10.98 3.58
CA LEU A 38 10.34 11.27 4.79
C LEU A 38 11.61 12.06 4.47
N PRO A 39 12.16 12.82 5.44
CA PRO A 39 13.33 13.66 5.22
C PRO A 39 14.60 12.89 4.84
N ASN A 40 14.66 11.59 5.15
CA ASN A 40 15.75 10.69 4.76
C ASN A 40 15.59 10.14 3.32
N GLY A 41 14.52 10.50 2.60
CA GLY A 41 14.25 10.03 1.24
C GLY A 41 13.38 8.78 1.15
N ASP A 42 13.00 8.19 2.30
CA ASP A 42 12.08 7.07 2.35
C ASP A 42 10.63 7.52 2.10
N VAL A 43 9.77 6.54 1.85
CA VAL A 43 8.32 6.70 1.74
C VAL A 43 7.66 5.96 2.88
N GLU A 44 6.86 6.68 3.65
CA GLU A 44 5.86 6.08 4.53
C GLU A 44 4.53 6.01 3.79
N PHE A 45 3.92 4.82 3.72
CA PHE A 45 2.62 4.65 3.09
C PHE A 45 1.78 3.60 3.79
N THR A 46 0.45 3.77 3.71
CA THR A 46 -0.51 2.85 4.31
C THR A 46 -1.33 2.18 3.22
N MET A 47 -1.30 0.85 3.16
CA MET A 47 -2.22 0.04 2.36
C MET A 47 -3.49 -0.23 3.17
N ARG A 48 -4.66 -0.01 2.57
CA ARG A 48 -5.95 -0.36 3.14
C ARG A 48 -6.66 -1.35 2.24
N ARG A 49 -7.16 -2.44 2.83
CA ARG A 49 -8.14 -3.34 2.21
C ARG A 49 -9.44 -3.33 3.01
N LEU A 50 -10.57 -3.15 2.33
CA LEU A 50 -11.86 -3.49 2.91
C LEU A 50 -12.06 -5.01 2.82
N PRO A 51 -12.65 -5.67 3.85
CA PRO A 51 -13.24 -6.98 3.61
C PRO A 51 -14.26 -6.82 2.47
N THR A 52 -14.33 -7.81 1.57
CA THR A 52 -15.37 -7.88 0.54
C THR A 52 -16.71 -7.58 1.21
N ALA A 53 -17.46 -6.63 0.67
CA ALA A 53 -18.84 -6.42 1.12
C ALA A 53 -19.59 -7.70 0.75
N ASP A 54 -20.04 -8.43 1.78
CA ASP A 54 -21.13 -9.39 1.63
C ASP A 54 -22.39 -8.63 1.18
#